data_AF-A0AAV4GF23-F1
#
_entry.id   AF-A0AAV4GF23-F1
#
_cell.length_a   1.000
_cell.length_b   1.000
_cell.length_c   1.000
_cell.angle_alpha   90.00
_cell.angle_beta   90.00
_cell.angle_gamma   90.00
#
_symmetry.space_group_name_H-M   'P 1'
#
loop_
_entity.id
_entity.type
_entity.pdbx_description
1 polymer ?
#
loop_
_entity_poly.entity_id
_entity_poly.type
_entity_poly.pdbx_seq_one_letter_code
_entity_poly.pdbx_strand_id
1 'polypeptide(L)'
;MEKKFEKADTDYVLRLDEEHRVRYRSKLEDIGGFDPYAKLNQKEKWSKDIHSIPSISYGDIFNYLVYGQSRYTFEEFKSYKSLEAHQQFTNGWVQDVETYKPANSDNFVIRSK
;
A
#
# COMPACT_ATOMS: atom_id res chain seq x y z
N MET A 1 31.60 -9.31 0.65
CA MET A 1 31.23 -8.38 1.74
C MET A 1 29.71 -8.26 1.74
N GLU A 2 29.04 -9.04 2.57
CA GLU A 2 27.59 -8.93 2.75
C GLU A 2 27.32 -7.74 3.66
N LYS A 3 26.66 -6.70 3.13
CA LYS A 3 26.15 -5.62 3.95
C LYS A 3 24.95 -6.14 4.74
N LYS A 4 25.18 -6.57 5.98
CA LYS A 4 24.11 -6.69 6.98
C LYS A 4 23.58 -5.29 7.26
N PHE A 5 22.43 -4.96 6.68
CA PHE A 5 21.68 -3.79 7.09
C PHE A 5 21.05 -4.10 8.46
N GLU A 6 21.62 -3.56 9.53
CA GLU A 6 20.87 -3.33 10.77
C GLU A 6 19.69 -2.42 10.43
N LYS A 7 18.50 -3.00 10.29
CA LYS A 7 17.27 -2.22 10.23
C LYS A 7 16.82 -1.97 11.65
N ALA A 8 17.13 -0.79 12.18
CA ALA A 8 16.36 -0.26 13.29
C ALA A 8 14.88 -0.26 12.88
N ASP A 9 14.03 -0.88 13.72
CA ASP A 9 12.59 -0.85 13.51
C ASP A 9 12.13 0.60 13.49
N THR A 10 11.28 0.94 12.53
CA THR A 10 10.78 2.30 12.39
C THR A 10 9.84 2.64 13.54
N ASP A 11 9.70 3.93 13.85
CA ASP A 11 8.78 4.41 14.91
C ASP A 11 7.36 3.82 14.78
N TYR A 12 6.92 3.57 13.55
CA TYR A 12 5.65 2.88 13.29
C TYR A 12 5.65 1.43 13.81
N VAL A 13 6.67 0.63 13.47
CA VAL A 13 6.79 -0.79 13.86
C VAL A 13 6.85 -0.96 15.37
N LEU A 14 7.52 -0.04 16.06
CA LEU A 14 7.64 -0.05 17.52
C LEU A 14 6.30 0.22 18.22
N ARG A 15 5.39 0.96 17.58
CA ARG A 15 4.05 1.26 18.11
C ARG A 15 3.02 0.15 17.85
N LEU A 16 3.35 -0.85 17.05
CA LEU A 16 2.47 -2.01 16.80
C LEU A 16 2.62 -3.04 17.92
N ASP A 17 1.51 -3.69 18.29
CA ASP A 17 1.56 -4.92 19.08
C ASP A 17 2.21 -6.07 18.29
N GLU A 18 2.50 -7.17 18.98
CA GLU A 18 3.27 -8.27 18.41
C GLU A 18 2.59 -8.93 17.19
N GLU A 19 1.28 -9.13 17.23
CA GLU A 19 0.52 -9.72 16.12
C GLU A 19 0.59 -8.83 14.88
N HIS A 20 0.33 -7.53 15.07
CA HIS A 20 0.38 -6.54 14.00
C HIS A 20 1.79 -6.37 13.45
N ARG A 21 2.81 -6.46 14.30
CA ARG A 21 4.22 -6.38 13.93
C ARG A 21 4.65 -7.55 13.06
N VAL A 22 4.27 -8.77 13.44
CA VAL A 22 4.54 -9.98 12.63
C VAL A 22 3.87 -9.86 11.26
N ARG A 23 2.58 -9.49 11.22
CA ARG A 23 1.85 -9.29 9.96
C ARG A 23 2.49 -8.19 9.11
N TYR A 24 2.92 -7.09 9.74
CA TYR A 24 3.59 -5.99 9.04
C TYR A 24 4.92 -6.44 8.42
N ARG A 25 5.78 -7.14 9.18
CA ARG A 25 7.05 -7.65 8.67
C ARG A 25 6.86 -8.60 7.49
N SER A 26 5.88 -9.52 7.58
CA SER A 26 5.54 -10.41 6.46
C SER A 26 5.15 -9.63 5.19
N LYS A 27 4.32 -8.59 5.31
CA LYS A 27 3.98 -7.72 4.16
C LYS A 27 5.17 -6.99 3.57
N LEU A 28 6.20 -6.67 4.37
CA LEU A 28 7.40 -6.03 3.86
C LEU A 28 8.19 -6.96 2.92
N GLU A 29 8.14 -8.27 3.16
CA GLU A 29 8.82 -9.27 2.31
C GLU A 29 8.26 -9.24 0.89
N ASP A 30 6.94 -9.13 0.74
CA ASP A 30 6.25 -9.04 -0.55
C ASP A 30 6.70 -7.83 -1.39
N ILE A 31 7.16 -6.76 -0.75
CA ILE A 31 7.65 -5.53 -1.40
C ILE A 31 9.18 -5.40 -1.35
N GLY A 32 9.89 -6.53 -1.32
CA GLY A 32 11.35 -6.57 -1.40
C GLY A 32 12.05 -5.96 -0.18
N GLY A 33 11.38 -6.02 0.98
CA GLY A 33 11.85 -5.42 2.24
C GLY A 33 11.82 -3.89 2.25
N PHE A 34 11.11 -3.24 1.32
CA PHE A 34 10.93 -1.79 1.35
C PHE A 34 9.91 -1.41 2.43
N ASP A 35 10.32 -0.65 3.44
CA ASP A 35 9.40 -0.10 4.44
C ASP A 35 8.81 1.25 3.93
N PRO A 36 7.49 1.34 3.65
CA PRO A 36 6.86 2.56 3.16
C PRO A 36 6.87 3.70 4.19
N TYR A 37 6.72 3.38 5.47
CA TYR A 37 6.62 4.35 6.56
C TYR A 37 8.00 4.88 6.97
N ALA A 38 9.05 4.07 6.85
CA ALA A 38 10.44 4.48 7.06
C ALA A 38 10.93 5.53 6.07
N LYS A 39 10.44 5.44 4.83
CA LYS A 39 10.99 6.16 3.67
C LYS A 39 10.03 7.20 3.13
N LEU A 40 9.04 7.62 3.94
CA LEU A 40 8.07 8.65 3.56
C LEU A 40 8.74 9.94 3.07
N ASN A 41 9.87 10.30 3.67
CA ASN A 41 10.60 11.53 3.36
C ASN A 41 11.48 11.46 2.10
N GLN A 42 11.66 10.28 1.49
CA GLN A 42 12.49 10.11 0.28
C GLN A 42 11.70 10.45 -0.99
N LYS A 43 11.22 11.71 -1.10
CA LYS A 43 10.33 12.17 -2.19
C LYS A 43 10.84 11.82 -3.59
N GLU A 44 12.14 11.86 -3.82
CA GLU A 44 12.77 11.61 -5.13
C GLU A 44 12.61 10.18 -5.65
N LYS A 45 12.24 9.22 -4.79
CA LYS A 45 11.98 7.85 -5.21
C LYS A 45 10.55 7.64 -5.68
N TRP A 46 9.65 8.56 -5.37
CA TRP A 46 8.23 8.41 -5.67
C TRP A 46 7.91 9.11 -6.98
N SER A 47 7.27 8.37 -7.89
CA SER A 47 6.80 8.89 -9.16
C SER A 47 5.39 9.45 -9.01
N LYS A 48 5.17 10.65 -9.56
CA LYS A 48 3.82 11.24 -9.75
C LYS A 48 3.25 10.95 -11.14
N ASP A 49 4.00 10.24 -11.99
CA ASP A 49 3.55 9.88 -13.33
C ASP A 49 2.43 8.85 -13.26
N ILE A 50 1.27 9.16 -13.82
CA ILE A 50 0.12 8.25 -13.86
C ILE A 50 0.47 6.94 -14.62
N HIS A 51 1.37 7.00 -15.60
CA HIS A 51 1.80 5.83 -16.37
C HIS A 51 2.69 4.88 -15.57
N SER A 52 3.18 5.31 -14.40
CA SER A 52 3.91 4.45 -13.47
C SER A 52 2.99 3.61 -12.56
N ILE A 53 1.68 3.90 -12.55
CA ILE A 53 0.68 3.06 -11.90
C ILE A 53 0.50 1.80 -12.75
N PRO A 54 0.52 0.59 -12.15
CA PRO A 54 0.24 -0.63 -12.89
C PRO A 54 -1.15 -0.55 -13.53
N SER A 55 -1.30 -1.14 -14.71
CA SER A 55 -2.62 -1.28 -15.34
C SER A 55 -3.51 -2.13 -14.45
N ILE A 56 -4.59 -1.55 -13.94
CA ILE A 56 -5.56 -2.21 -13.06
C ILE A 56 -6.89 -2.26 -13.79
N SER A 57 -7.46 -3.46 -13.95
CA SER A 57 -8.80 -3.63 -14.49
C SER A 57 -9.86 -3.63 -13.37
N TYR A 58 -11.12 -3.44 -13.76
CA TYR A 58 -12.24 -3.60 -12.83
C TYR A 58 -12.28 -5.02 -12.23
N GLY A 59 -11.89 -6.04 -13.00
CA GLY A 59 -11.81 -7.43 -12.51
C GLY A 59 -10.79 -7.59 -11.39
N ASP A 60 -9.63 -6.94 -11.50
CA ASP A 60 -8.60 -6.96 -10.45
C ASP A 60 -9.09 -6.29 -9.17
N ILE A 61 -9.76 -5.14 -9.31
CA ILE A 61 -10.36 -4.41 -8.18
C ILE A 61 -11.41 -5.27 -7.49
N PHE A 62 -12.33 -5.87 -8.25
CA PHE A 62 -13.40 -6.70 -7.71
C PHE A 62 -12.85 -7.95 -7.03
N ASN A 63 -11.92 -8.65 -7.68
CA ASN A 63 -11.25 -9.82 -7.11
C ASN A 63 -10.53 -9.47 -5.80
N TYR A 64 -9.82 -8.34 -5.74
CA TYR A 64 -9.13 -7.94 -4.53
C TYR A 64 -10.09 -7.50 -3.42
N LEU A 65 -11.08 -6.67 -3.76
CA LEU A 65 -11.97 -6.04 -2.78
C LEU A 65 -13.06 -6.96 -2.23
N VAL A 66 -13.51 -7.93 -3.02
CA VAL A 66 -14.64 -8.81 -2.70
C VAL A 66 -14.22 -10.27 -2.46
N TYR A 67 -13.35 -10.82 -3.31
CA TYR A 67 -12.92 -12.22 -3.19
C TYR A 67 -11.55 -12.40 -2.52
N GLY A 68 -10.83 -11.31 -2.32
CA GLY A 68 -9.45 -11.30 -1.85
C GLY A 68 -9.36 -11.07 -0.34
N GLN A 69 -8.26 -10.43 0.06
CA GLN A 69 -7.96 -10.17 1.47
C GLN A 69 -8.71 -8.94 2.03
N SER A 70 -9.42 -8.19 1.19
CA SER A 70 -10.20 -7.03 1.61
C SER A 70 -11.63 -7.41 2.03
N ARG A 71 -12.27 -6.53 2.79
CA ARG A 71 -13.42 -6.86 3.67
C ARG A 71 -14.81 -6.73 3.06
N TYR A 72 -14.96 -6.33 1.80
CA TYR A 72 -16.29 -6.00 1.28
C TYR A 72 -17.03 -7.23 0.77
N THR A 73 -18.31 -7.32 1.09
CA THR A 73 -19.22 -8.27 0.45
C THR A 73 -19.58 -7.79 -0.97
N PHE A 74 -20.10 -8.72 -1.77
CA PHE A 74 -20.63 -8.40 -3.09
C PHE A 74 -21.75 -7.34 -3.06
N GLU A 75 -22.60 -7.40 -2.04
CA GLU A 75 -23.75 -6.49 -1.88
C GLU A 75 -23.31 -5.09 -1.48
N GLU A 76 -22.33 -4.98 -0.57
CA GLU A 76 -21.69 -3.71 -0.24
C GLU A 76 -20.98 -3.10 -1.45
N PHE A 77 -20.25 -3.92 -2.23
CA PHE A 77 -19.54 -3.44 -3.40
C PHE A 77 -20.46 -3.03 -4.56
N LYS A 78 -21.65 -3.65 -4.69
CA LYS A 78 -22.70 -3.16 -5.61
C LYS A 78 -23.10 -1.72 -5.29
N SER A 79 -23.11 -1.34 -4.02
CA SER A 79 -23.34 0.02 -3.56
C SER A 79 -22.02 0.74 -3.24
N TYR A 80 -20.98 0.61 -4.09
CA TYR A 80 -19.65 1.15 -3.78
C TYR A 80 -19.65 2.65 -3.42
N LYS A 81 -20.61 3.43 -3.94
CA LYS A 81 -20.74 4.87 -3.65
C LYS A 81 -21.17 5.18 -2.22
N SER A 82 -21.82 4.24 -1.53
CA SER A 82 -22.15 4.39 -0.12
C SER A 82 -21.01 3.97 0.81
N LEU A 83 -19.94 3.37 0.28
CA LEU A 83 -18.79 2.95 1.08
C LEU A 83 -18.04 4.17 1.63
N GLU A 84 -17.56 4.04 2.86
CA GLU A 84 -16.73 5.06 3.50
C GLU A 84 -15.51 5.41 2.64
N ALA A 85 -14.87 4.41 2.02
CA ALA A 85 -13.73 4.63 1.12
C ALA A 85 -14.08 5.55 -0.07
N HIS A 86 -15.30 5.44 -0.63
CA HIS A 86 -15.74 6.34 -1.69
C HIS A 86 -15.98 7.75 -1.16
N GLN A 87 -16.59 7.87 0.03
CA GLN A 87 -16.81 9.16 0.67
C GLN A 87 -15.50 9.87 1.02
N GLN A 88 -14.50 9.15 1.54
CA GLN A 88 -13.16 9.68 1.82
C GLN A 88 -12.53 10.24 0.52
N PHE A 89 -12.64 9.49 -0.58
CA PHE A 89 -12.19 9.97 -1.88
C PHE A 89 -12.93 11.23 -2.34
N THR A 90 -14.26 11.25 -2.32
CA THR A 90 -15.04 12.43 -2.77
C THR A 90 -14.89 13.64 -1.86
N ASN A 91 -14.59 13.42 -0.58
CA ASN A 91 -14.31 14.48 0.39
C ASN A 91 -12.87 15.01 0.27
N GLY A 92 -12.08 14.51 -0.69
CA GLY A 92 -10.75 15.02 -0.99
C GLY A 92 -9.64 14.54 -0.04
N TRP A 93 -9.82 13.39 0.60
CA TRP A 93 -8.77 12.78 1.45
C TRP A 93 -7.64 12.15 0.62
N VAL A 94 -7.87 11.94 -0.68
CA VAL A 94 -6.91 11.42 -1.64
C VAL A 94 -6.69 12.50 -2.69
N GLN A 95 -5.52 13.14 -2.67
CA GLN A 95 -5.23 14.27 -3.57
C GLN A 95 -4.08 13.95 -4.52
N ASP A 96 -2.94 13.55 -3.96
CA ASP A 96 -1.72 13.30 -4.72
C ASP A 96 -1.35 11.82 -4.66
N VAL A 97 -1.57 11.09 -5.76
CA VAL A 97 -1.14 9.69 -5.88
C VAL A 97 0.30 9.62 -6.32
N GLU A 98 1.10 8.88 -5.57
CA GLU A 98 2.51 8.65 -5.82
C GLU A 98 2.80 7.15 -5.79
N THR A 99 3.62 6.69 -6.74
CA THR A 99 4.00 5.27 -6.85
C THR A 99 5.49 5.07 -6.61
N TYR A 100 5.84 3.88 -6.15
CA TYR A 100 7.21 3.42 -6.05
C TYR A 100 7.29 1.94 -6.42
N LYS A 101 8.24 1.59 -7.30
CA LYS A 101 8.57 0.21 -7.62
C LYS A 101 9.89 -0.16 -6.93
N PRO A 102 9.89 -1.01 -5.89
CA PRO A 102 11.11 -1.54 -5.30
C PRO A 102 11.92 -2.33 -6.32
N ALA A 103 13.25 -2.18 -6.33
CA ALA A 103 14.12 -2.86 -7.29
C ALA A 103 14.09 -4.41 -7.19
N ASN A 104 13.75 -4.93 -6.01
CA ASN A 104 13.75 -6.38 -5.71
C ASN A 104 12.33 -6.94 -5.56
N SER A 105 11.32 -6.32 -6.18
CA SER A 105 9.95 -6.81 -6.14
C SER A 105 9.21 -6.43 -7.42
N ASP A 106 8.31 -7.31 -7.86
CA ASP A 106 7.36 -7.02 -8.93
C ASP A 106 6.16 -6.20 -8.43
N ASN A 107 5.99 -6.09 -7.11
CA ASN A 107 4.91 -5.35 -6.50
C ASN A 107 5.19 -3.84 -6.50
N PHE A 108 4.10 -3.07 -6.55
CA PHE A 108 4.14 -1.61 -6.50
C PHE A 108 3.64 -1.13 -5.15
N VAL A 109 4.24 -0.05 -4.65
CA VAL A 109 3.75 0.67 -3.48
C VAL A 109 3.09 1.95 -3.96
N ILE A 110 1.83 2.13 -3.58
CA ILE A 110 1.05 3.33 -3.90
C ILE A 110 0.78 4.06 -2.59
N ARG A 111 0.94 5.38 -2.59
CA ARG A 111 0.53 6.24 -1.47
C ARG A 111 -0.26 7.44 -1.98
N SER A 112 -1.12 7.96 -1.12
CA SER A 112 -1.71 9.28 -1.28
C SER A 112 -1.14 10.23 -0.23
N LYS A 113 -0.91 11.48 -0.61
CA LYS A 113 -0.67 12.60 0.32
C LYS A 113 -1.93 13.43 0.49
#